data_AF-A0A8H5X269-F1
#
_entry.id   AF-A0A8H5X269-F1
#
_cell.length_a   1.000
_cell.length_b   1.000
_cell.length_c   1.000
_cell.angle_alpha   90.00
_cell.angle_beta   90.00
_cell.angle_gamma   90.00
#
_symmetry.space_group_name_H-M   'P 1'
#
loop_
_entity.id
_entity.type
_entity.pdbx_description
1 polymer ?
#
loop_
_entity_poly.entity_id
_entity_poly.type
_entity_poly.pdbx_seq_one_letter_code
_entity_poly.pdbx_strand_id
1 'polypeptide(L)'
;MAPRTGVLTTDAPAPSSHLSQAIIHNGTVYCSGSFGMDPQTRQLAEGPYHQTAGALKNLDAILNKAGTSLHNALKVTIFILNMDHYAEVNKAYLEFFTSDPKPSRTCVAVAQLPLKGAHVEMEAIAAIPEKSIPDQLARVVQQLNLRASAYPQRSTGSLVEPSMLTGETAIKSTPAGYSRGGDACATAIINVTDQLSIIWSPYFLDSNDEPRYTRAMALLLAFAVLEICVCFSLKFILGKASKKIIAKYERTGRVPTLIAL
;
A
#
# COMPACT_ATOMS: atom_id res chain seq x y z
N MET A 1 9.92 -7.54 -12.52
CA MET A 1 9.19 -6.64 -11.59
C MET A 1 8.08 -5.96 -12.36
N ALA A 2 6.92 -5.73 -11.73
CA ALA A 2 5.85 -4.94 -12.35
C ALA A 2 6.37 -3.53 -12.69
N PRO A 3 6.04 -2.96 -13.86
CA PRO A 3 6.46 -1.61 -14.19
C PRO A 3 5.80 -0.57 -13.25
N ARG A 4 6.45 0.58 -13.10
CA ARG A 4 5.84 1.75 -12.46
C ARG A 4 5.04 2.50 -13.52
N THR A 5 3.74 2.69 -13.29
CA THR A 5 2.85 3.38 -14.25
C THR A 5 2.25 4.63 -13.63
N GLY A 6 2.37 5.77 -14.32
CA GLY A 6 1.78 7.03 -13.89
C GLY A 6 0.28 7.11 -14.19
N VAL A 7 -0.48 7.70 -13.27
CA VAL A 7 -1.90 8.02 -13.44
C VAL A 7 -2.04 9.52 -13.58
N LEU A 8 -2.79 9.96 -14.60
CA LEU A 8 -3.13 11.35 -14.83
C LEU A 8 -4.58 11.44 -15.31
N THR A 9 -5.39 12.25 -14.64
CA THR A 9 -6.77 12.58 -15.01
C THR A 9 -7.02 14.09 -14.93
N THR A 10 -7.93 14.57 -15.76
CA THR A 10 -8.44 15.95 -15.74
C THR A 10 -9.57 16.16 -14.74
N ASP A 11 -10.12 15.07 -14.19
CA ASP A 11 -11.22 15.11 -13.23
C ASP A 11 -10.75 15.38 -11.79
N ALA A 12 -9.43 15.51 -11.61
CA ALA A 12 -8.78 15.93 -10.37
C ALA A 12 -7.74 17.03 -10.70
N PRO A 13 -7.40 17.90 -9.74
CA PRO A 13 -6.44 18.98 -9.96
C PRO A 13 -5.12 18.49 -10.55
N ALA A 14 -4.62 19.20 -11.56
CA ALA A 14 -3.36 18.87 -12.19
C ALA A 14 -2.21 18.87 -11.16
N PRO A 15 -1.30 17.87 -11.21
CA PRO A 15 -0.20 17.77 -10.27
C PRO A 15 0.81 18.91 -10.48
N SER A 16 1.59 19.22 -9.44
CA SER A 16 2.76 20.09 -9.61
C SER A 16 3.88 19.35 -10.33
N SER A 17 4.89 20.07 -10.82
CA SER A 17 6.06 19.46 -11.49
C SER A 17 6.87 18.52 -10.60
N HIS A 18 6.67 18.56 -9.28
CA HIS A 18 7.41 17.77 -8.31
C HIS A 18 6.84 16.37 -8.07
N LEU A 19 5.61 16.10 -8.53
CA LEU A 19 4.89 14.87 -8.21
C LEU A 19 4.04 14.35 -9.37
N SER A 20 3.68 13.07 -9.32
CA SER A 20 2.64 12.48 -10.16
C SER A 20 1.33 12.46 -9.38
N GLN A 21 0.16 12.56 -10.01
CA GLN A 21 -1.11 12.44 -9.28
C GLN A 21 -1.22 11.10 -8.53
N ALA A 22 -0.89 10.01 -9.21
CA ALA A 22 -0.69 8.71 -8.58
C ALA A 22 0.26 7.83 -9.37
N ILE A 23 0.75 6.78 -8.71
CA ILE A 23 1.60 5.74 -9.28
C ILE A 23 0.99 4.38 -9.01
N ILE A 24 0.93 3.55 -10.04
CA ILE A 24 0.59 2.14 -9.93
C ILE A 24 1.88 1.31 -9.88
N HIS A 25 1.97 0.43 -8.90
CA HIS A 25 2.99 -0.61 -8.84
C HIS A 25 2.41 -1.88 -8.20
N ASN A 26 2.58 -3.01 -8.88
CA ASN A 26 2.18 -4.33 -8.38
C ASN A 26 0.73 -4.40 -7.84
N GLY A 27 -0.23 -3.92 -8.63
CA GLY A 27 -1.65 -3.92 -8.24
C GLY A 27 -2.00 -2.95 -7.10
N THR A 28 -1.08 -2.07 -6.70
CA THR A 28 -1.32 -1.04 -5.68
C THR A 28 -1.20 0.34 -6.31
N VAL A 29 -2.12 1.24 -5.96
CA VAL A 29 -2.13 2.65 -6.36
C VAL A 29 -1.68 3.49 -5.17
N TYR A 30 -0.66 4.30 -5.39
CA TYR A 30 -0.15 5.28 -4.43
C TYR A 30 -0.54 6.67 -4.92
N CYS A 31 -1.52 7.30 -4.27
CA CYS A 31 -1.93 8.66 -4.58
C CYS A 31 -1.06 9.67 -3.84
N SER A 32 -0.69 10.76 -4.50
CA SER A 32 -0.10 11.92 -3.82
C SER A 32 -1.16 12.68 -3.00
N GLY A 33 -0.69 13.61 -2.18
CA GLY A 33 -1.53 14.51 -1.40
C GLY A 33 -2.55 15.23 -2.27
N SER A 34 -3.80 15.21 -1.82
CA SER A 34 -4.96 15.78 -2.46
C SER A 34 -5.58 16.83 -1.56
N PHE A 35 -5.87 17.98 -2.15
CA PHE A 35 -6.61 19.07 -1.53
C PHE A 35 -8.05 19.08 -2.04
N GLY A 36 -8.96 19.66 -1.25
CA GLY A 36 -10.34 19.92 -1.69
C GLY A 36 -10.45 21.07 -2.65
N MET A 37 -9.75 20.97 -3.77
CA MET A 37 -9.67 21.97 -4.82
C MET A 37 -10.48 21.53 -6.03
N ASP A 38 -11.21 22.45 -6.62
CA ASP A 38 -11.92 22.22 -7.86
C ASP A 38 -10.94 22.00 -9.03
N PRO A 39 -11.09 20.93 -9.84
CA PRO A 39 -10.13 20.56 -10.87
C PRO A 39 -10.03 21.57 -12.02
N GLN A 40 -11.08 22.36 -12.27
CA GLN A 40 -11.14 23.32 -13.38
C GLN A 40 -10.67 24.71 -12.95
N THR A 41 -11.27 25.24 -11.88
CA THR A 41 -11.05 26.60 -11.38
C THR A 41 -9.84 26.69 -10.46
N ARG A 42 -9.35 25.56 -9.94
CA ARG A 42 -8.31 25.48 -8.91
C ARG A 42 -8.64 26.25 -7.63
N GLN A 43 -9.92 26.53 -7.40
CA GLN A 43 -10.38 27.15 -6.16
C GLN A 43 -10.50 26.10 -5.07
N LEU A 44 -9.99 26.45 -3.89
CA LEU A 44 -10.10 25.62 -2.71
C LEU A 44 -11.50 25.75 -2.11
N ALA A 45 -12.09 24.63 -1.72
CA ALA A 45 -13.38 24.62 -1.05
C ALA A 45 -13.34 25.38 0.30
N GLU A 46 -14.47 25.92 0.71
CA GLU A 46 -14.60 26.71 1.92
C GLU A 46 -14.78 25.82 3.16
N GLY A 47 -13.90 25.96 4.15
CA GLY A 47 -13.99 25.24 5.42
C GLY A 47 -13.52 23.76 5.37
N PRO A 48 -13.20 23.17 6.53
CA PRO A 48 -12.56 21.85 6.60
C PRO A 48 -13.49 20.71 6.13
N TYR A 49 -14.80 20.81 6.36
CA TYR A 49 -15.76 19.82 5.85
C TYR A 49 -15.75 19.74 4.32
N HIS A 50 -15.95 20.87 3.62
CA HIS A 50 -15.98 20.87 2.15
C HIS A 50 -14.62 20.58 1.54
N GLN A 51 -13.52 20.99 2.19
CA GLN A 51 -12.18 20.62 1.77
C GLN A 51 -11.94 19.10 1.88
N THR A 52 -12.41 18.46 2.95
CA THR A 52 -12.33 17.00 3.10
C THR A 52 -13.12 16.30 2.00
N ALA A 53 -14.37 16.72 1.77
CA ALA A 53 -15.22 16.15 0.73
C ALA A 53 -14.61 16.34 -0.68
N GLY A 54 -14.03 17.51 -0.96
CA GLY A 54 -13.34 17.76 -2.21
C GLY A 54 -12.09 16.90 -2.37
N ALA A 55 -11.28 16.75 -1.32
CA ALA A 55 -10.05 15.96 -1.36
C ALA A 55 -10.36 14.48 -1.65
N LEU A 56 -11.40 13.94 -1.02
CA LEU A 56 -11.87 12.57 -1.24
C LEU A 56 -12.46 12.36 -2.63
N LYS A 57 -13.22 13.33 -3.18
CA LYS A 57 -13.70 13.30 -4.58
C LYS A 57 -12.54 13.27 -5.57
N ASN A 58 -11.53 14.10 -5.35
CA ASN A 58 -10.34 14.16 -6.19
C ASN A 58 -9.54 12.85 -6.12
N LEU A 59 -9.38 12.28 -4.92
CA LEU A 59 -8.74 10.97 -4.74
C LEU A 59 -9.54 9.87 -5.46
N ASP A 60 -10.86 9.85 -5.33
CA ASP A 60 -11.68 8.85 -6.04
C ASP A 60 -11.58 8.99 -7.55
N ALA A 61 -11.57 10.22 -8.10
CA ALA A 61 -11.36 10.45 -9.53
C ALA A 61 -10.00 9.90 -10.03
N ILE A 62 -8.93 10.09 -9.25
CA ILE A 62 -7.61 9.53 -9.54
C ILE A 62 -7.63 7.99 -9.48
N LEU A 63 -8.26 7.41 -8.46
CA LEU A 63 -8.39 5.96 -8.30
C LEU A 63 -9.24 5.32 -9.40
N ASN A 64 -10.33 5.97 -9.81
CA ASN A 64 -11.16 5.57 -10.95
C ASN A 64 -10.34 5.55 -12.24
N LYS A 65 -9.50 6.57 -12.48
CA LYS A 65 -8.57 6.57 -13.62
C LYS A 65 -7.56 5.42 -13.57
N ALA A 66 -7.15 5.02 -12.37
CA ALA A 66 -6.25 3.89 -12.13
C ALA A 66 -6.94 2.51 -12.27
N GLY A 67 -8.26 2.48 -12.47
CA GLY A 67 -9.04 1.24 -12.59
C GLY A 67 -9.44 0.62 -11.25
N THR A 68 -9.47 1.42 -10.18
CA THR A 68 -9.99 1.05 -8.86
C THR A 68 -10.94 2.14 -8.35
N SER A 69 -11.23 2.20 -7.06
CA SER A 69 -12.04 3.26 -6.44
C SER A 69 -11.63 3.46 -4.98
N LEU A 70 -12.16 4.52 -4.37
CA LEU A 70 -11.95 4.81 -2.95
C LEU A 70 -12.39 3.66 -2.03
N HIS A 71 -13.35 2.83 -2.44
CA HIS A 71 -13.78 1.65 -1.69
C HIS A 71 -12.69 0.58 -1.52
N ASN A 72 -11.71 0.55 -2.42
CA ASN A 72 -10.57 -0.35 -2.33
C ASN A 72 -9.36 0.32 -1.65
N ALA A 73 -9.57 1.45 -0.97
CA ALA A 73 -8.53 2.08 -0.17
C ALA A 73 -8.08 1.12 0.95
N LEU A 74 -6.76 0.94 1.04
CA LEU A 74 -6.09 0.18 2.10
C LEU A 74 -5.73 1.10 3.26
N LYS A 75 -5.26 2.32 2.95
CA LYS A 75 -4.79 3.31 3.92
C LYS A 75 -5.19 4.70 3.46
N VAL A 76 -5.67 5.53 4.39
CA VAL A 76 -5.81 6.97 4.23
C VAL A 76 -5.00 7.69 5.30
N THR A 77 -4.21 8.69 4.90
CA THR A 77 -3.52 9.61 5.83
C THR A 77 -4.12 10.99 5.68
N ILE A 78 -4.45 11.61 6.82
CA ILE A 78 -5.16 12.89 6.89
C ILE A 78 -4.29 13.88 7.66
N PHE A 79 -3.92 14.96 7.01
CA PHE A 79 -3.19 16.07 7.61
C PHE A 79 -4.17 17.23 7.81
N ILE A 80 -4.31 17.71 9.05
CA ILE A 80 -5.18 18.84 9.36
C ILE A 80 -4.38 19.98 9.98
N LEU A 81 -4.77 21.23 9.70
CA LEU A 81 -4.06 22.40 10.22
C LEU A 81 -4.38 22.69 11.70
N ASN A 82 -5.60 22.33 12.14
CA ASN A 82 -6.06 22.53 13.52
C ASN A 82 -6.93 21.33 13.94
N MET A 83 -6.74 20.87 15.18
CA MET A 83 -7.54 19.82 15.79
C MET A 83 -9.01 20.19 15.99
N ASP A 84 -9.35 21.49 16.04
CA ASP A 84 -10.73 21.95 16.10
C ASP A 84 -11.55 21.49 14.87
N HIS A 85 -10.89 21.22 13.75
CA HIS A 85 -11.53 20.73 12.52
C HIS A 85 -11.85 19.23 12.55
N TYR A 86 -11.36 18.48 13.54
CA TYR A 86 -11.40 17.01 13.52
C TYR A 86 -12.81 16.44 13.41
N ALA A 87 -13.77 17.03 14.11
CA ALA A 87 -15.17 16.59 14.06
C ALA A 87 -15.78 16.78 12.65
N GLU A 88 -15.54 17.93 12.02
CA GLU A 88 -16.02 18.22 10.67
C GLU A 88 -15.37 17.32 9.61
N VAL A 89 -14.06 17.12 9.72
CA VAL A 89 -13.31 16.22 8.84
C VAL A 89 -13.84 14.79 8.95
N ASN A 90 -14.09 14.30 10.16
CA ASN A 90 -14.66 12.96 10.37
C ASN A 90 -16.07 12.83 9.79
N LYS A 91 -16.89 13.88 9.93
CA LYS A 91 -18.24 13.89 9.36
C LYS A 91 -18.20 13.72 7.84
N ALA A 92 -17.42 14.55 7.14
CA ALA A 92 -17.24 14.43 5.70
C ALA A 92 -16.65 13.07 5.31
N TYR A 93 -15.65 12.58 6.06
CA TYR A 93 -15.00 11.29 5.80
C TYR A 93 -15.97 10.10 5.81
N LEU A 94 -16.89 10.07 6.79
CA LEU A 94 -17.85 8.97 6.94
C LEU A 94 -18.90 8.91 5.82
N GLU A 95 -19.10 9.99 5.08
CA GLU A 95 -20.00 10.02 3.93
C GLU A 95 -19.43 9.26 2.72
N PHE A 96 -18.10 9.12 2.64
CA PHE A 96 -17.43 8.36 1.57
C PHE A 96 -17.14 6.91 1.97
N PHE A 97 -16.81 6.68 3.25
CA PHE A 97 -16.49 5.35 3.77
C PHE A 97 -17.65 4.78 4.60
N THR A 98 -18.75 4.47 3.94
CA THR A 98 -19.99 3.99 4.57
C THR A 98 -19.99 2.49 4.85
N SER A 99 -19.26 1.70 4.07
CA SER A 99 -19.15 0.24 4.20
C SER A 99 -17.99 -0.19 5.10
N ASP A 100 -18.10 -1.38 5.67
CA ASP A 100 -16.99 -2.07 6.33
C ASP A 100 -16.39 -3.16 5.42
N PRO A 101 -15.08 -3.48 5.53
CA PRO A 101 -14.10 -2.81 6.39
C PRO A 101 -13.72 -1.42 5.84
N LYS A 102 -13.54 -0.44 6.74
CA LYS A 102 -12.97 0.87 6.41
C LYS A 102 -11.45 0.76 6.23
N PRO A 103 -10.82 1.64 5.44
CA PRO A 103 -9.37 1.66 5.31
C PRO A 103 -8.68 1.91 6.65
N SER A 104 -7.45 1.43 6.79
CA SER A 104 -6.57 1.90 7.86
C SER A 104 -6.44 3.41 7.79
N ARG A 105 -6.36 4.09 8.93
CA ARG A 105 -6.41 5.57 8.98
C ARG A 105 -5.41 6.14 9.97
N THR A 106 -4.77 7.23 9.57
CA THR A 106 -3.97 8.09 10.46
C THR A 106 -4.42 9.53 10.24
N CYS A 107 -4.64 10.27 11.32
CA CYS A 107 -4.95 11.69 11.27
C CYS A 107 -4.02 12.43 12.21
N VAL A 108 -3.33 13.45 11.73
CA VAL A 108 -2.38 14.25 12.50
C VAL A 108 -2.61 15.73 12.26
N ALA A 109 -2.47 16.53 13.32
CA ALA A 109 -2.34 17.97 13.17
C ALA A 109 -0.92 18.33 12.75
N VAL A 110 -0.79 19.18 11.75
CA VAL A 110 0.50 19.67 11.23
C VAL A 110 0.62 21.16 11.43
N ALA A 111 1.86 21.65 11.55
CA ALA A 111 2.12 23.08 11.73
C ALA A 111 1.65 23.91 10.52
N GLN A 112 1.79 23.37 9.30
CA GLN A 112 1.40 24.04 8.07
C GLN A 112 1.16 23.04 6.93
N LEU A 113 0.26 23.40 6.02
CA LEU A 113 0.06 22.71 4.74
C LEU A 113 0.68 23.52 3.58
N PRO A 114 1.17 22.87 2.51
CA PRO A 114 1.81 23.55 1.38
C PRO A 114 0.92 24.58 0.67
N LEU A 115 -0.40 24.35 0.67
CA LEU A 115 -1.37 25.22 0.03
C LEU A 115 -1.94 26.23 1.03
N LYS A 116 -1.77 27.52 0.76
CA LYS A 116 -2.34 28.59 1.58
C LYS A 116 -3.87 28.50 1.61
N GLY A 117 -4.45 28.54 2.81
CA GLY A 117 -5.90 28.41 3.03
C GLY A 117 -6.39 26.96 3.13
N ALA A 118 -5.52 25.97 2.94
CA ALA A 118 -5.84 24.57 3.22
C ALA A 118 -5.92 24.33 4.72
N HIS A 119 -7.00 23.68 5.12
CA HIS A 119 -7.23 23.13 6.44
C HIS A 119 -7.00 21.63 6.48
N VAL A 120 -7.10 20.95 5.33
CA VAL A 120 -7.00 19.50 5.19
C VAL A 120 -6.25 19.14 3.91
N GLU A 121 -5.33 18.17 4.02
CA GLU A 121 -4.70 17.46 2.90
C GLU A 121 -4.80 15.95 3.16
N MET A 122 -5.08 15.17 2.12
CA MET A 122 -5.29 13.73 2.25
C MET A 122 -4.54 12.94 1.19
N GLU A 123 -3.95 11.82 1.57
CA GLU A 123 -3.39 10.85 0.64
C GLU A 123 -4.04 9.48 0.87
N ALA A 124 -4.02 8.64 -0.17
CA ALA A 124 -4.59 7.31 -0.12
C ALA A 124 -3.69 6.29 -0.83
N ILE A 125 -3.69 5.08 -0.29
CA ILE A 125 -3.16 3.88 -0.93
C ILE A 125 -4.33 2.95 -1.18
N ALA A 126 -4.49 2.45 -2.39
CA ALA A 126 -5.59 1.57 -2.76
C ALA A 126 -5.11 0.33 -3.51
N ALA A 127 -5.82 -0.78 -3.34
CA ALA A 127 -5.60 -1.97 -4.15
C ALA A 127 -6.37 -1.84 -5.47
N ILE A 128 -5.80 -2.37 -6.54
CA ILE A 128 -6.53 -2.71 -7.76
C ILE A 128 -6.98 -4.16 -7.57
N PRO A 129 -8.30 -4.43 -7.47
CA PRO A 129 -8.78 -5.80 -7.32
C PRO A 129 -8.24 -6.68 -8.45
N GLU A 130 -7.65 -7.83 -8.11
CA GLU A 130 -7.37 -8.82 -9.13
C GLU A 130 -8.69 -9.23 -9.76
N LYS A 131 -8.75 -9.16 -11.09
CA LYS A 131 -9.90 -9.67 -11.83
C LYS A 131 -10.02 -11.15 -11.52
N SER A 132 -11.21 -11.55 -11.08
CA SER A 132 -11.51 -12.95 -10.78
C SER A 132 -11.16 -13.82 -11.99
N ILE A 133 -10.74 -15.07 -11.77
CA ILE A 133 -10.43 -16.03 -12.85
C ILE A 133 -11.56 -16.08 -13.92
N PRO A 134 -12.85 -16.04 -13.55
CA PRO A 134 -13.96 -15.91 -14.52
C PRO A 134 -13.85 -14.68 -15.44
N ASP A 135 -13.53 -13.50 -14.90
CA ASP A 135 -13.42 -12.26 -15.68
C ASP A 135 -12.22 -12.28 -16.65
N GLN A 136 -11.13 -12.93 -16.22
CA GLN A 136 -9.95 -13.13 -17.07
C GLN A 136 -10.27 -14.07 -18.23
N LEU A 137 -10.94 -15.18 -17.95
CA LEU A 137 -11.40 -16.14 -18.97
C LEU A 137 -12.37 -15.49 -19.95
N ALA A 138 -13.33 -14.70 -19.48
CA ALA A 138 -14.28 -14.00 -20.35
C ALA A 138 -13.58 -13.09 -21.37
N ARG A 139 -12.52 -12.39 -20.97
CA ARG A 139 -11.71 -11.54 -21.88
C ARG A 139 -10.91 -12.36 -22.88
N VAL A 140 -10.32 -13.47 -22.45
CA VAL A 140 -9.59 -14.38 -23.36
C VAL A 140 -10.55 -14.96 -24.39
N VAL A 141 -11.72 -15.43 -23.96
CA VAL A 141 -12.78 -15.92 -24.86
C VAL A 141 -13.24 -14.81 -25.81
N GLN A 142 -13.45 -13.58 -25.33
CA GLN A 142 -13.83 -12.45 -26.17
C GLN A 142 -12.73 -12.12 -27.21
N GLN A 143 -11.45 -12.12 -26.82
CA GLN A 143 -10.34 -11.91 -27.77
C GLN A 143 -10.22 -13.04 -28.78
N LEU A 144 -10.42 -14.29 -28.37
CA LEU A 144 -10.43 -15.44 -29.27
C LEU A 144 -11.60 -15.35 -30.26
N ASN A 145 -12.79 -14.97 -29.81
CA ASN A 145 -13.97 -14.79 -30.67
C ASN A 145 -13.78 -13.66 -31.69
N LEU A 146 -13.18 -12.53 -31.27
CA LEU A 146 -12.83 -11.44 -32.17
C LEU A 146 -11.80 -11.86 -33.24
N ARG A 147 -10.82 -12.70 -32.86
CA ARG A 147 -9.84 -13.26 -33.79
C ARG A 147 -10.45 -14.31 -34.72
N ALA A 148 -11.34 -15.16 -34.23
CA ALA A 148 -12.05 -16.15 -35.03
C ALA A 148 -12.98 -15.48 -36.06
N SER A 149 -13.63 -14.37 -35.70
CA SER A 149 -14.44 -13.57 -36.61
C SER A 149 -13.63 -12.85 -37.71
N ALA A 150 -12.33 -12.65 -37.50
CA ALA A 150 -11.42 -12.04 -38.47
C ALA A 150 -10.82 -13.06 -39.46
N TYR A 151 -11.10 -14.36 -39.29
CA TYR A 151 -10.64 -15.40 -40.19
C TYR A 151 -11.71 -15.68 -41.28
N PRO A 152 -11.40 -15.56 -42.58
CA PRO A 152 -12.35 -15.90 -43.62
C PRO A 152 -12.71 -17.38 -43.53
N GLN A 153 -14.01 -17.69 -43.49
CA GLN A 153 -14.54 -19.05 -43.47
C GLN A 153 -14.06 -19.79 -44.72
N ARG A 154 -13.03 -20.63 -44.59
CA ARG A 154 -12.64 -21.57 -45.65
C ARG A 154 -13.69 -22.67 -45.68
N SER A 155 -14.31 -22.86 -46.84
CA SER A 155 -15.22 -23.97 -47.10
C SER A 155 -14.56 -25.30 -46.71
N THR A 156 -15.25 -26.03 -45.84
CA THR A 156 -14.80 -27.29 -45.26
C THR A 156 -14.68 -28.38 -46.32
N GLY A 157 -13.44 -28.76 -46.64
CA GLY A 157 -13.13 -30.07 -47.23
C GLY A 157 -12.67 -31.03 -46.13
N SER A 158 -13.43 -32.12 -45.95
CA SER A 158 -13.13 -33.36 -45.21
C SER A 158 -12.47 -33.23 -43.82
N LEU A 159 -13.27 -33.45 -42.79
CA LEU A 159 -12.82 -33.68 -41.42
C LEU A 159 -12.01 -34.99 -41.34
N VAL A 160 -10.79 -34.92 -40.80
CA VAL A 160 -10.07 -36.08 -40.27
C VAL A 160 -10.28 -36.09 -38.76
N GLU A 161 -10.85 -37.16 -38.22
CA GLU A 161 -11.01 -37.34 -36.77
C GLU A 161 -9.65 -37.51 -36.08
N PRO A 162 -9.37 -36.79 -34.98
CA PRO A 162 -8.16 -37.01 -34.20
C PRO A 162 -8.41 -38.07 -33.12
N SER A 163 -8.42 -39.34 -33.52
CA SER A 163 -8.14 -40.45 -32.60
C SER A 163 -6.63 -40.63 -32.51
N MET A 164 -5.96 -39.88 -31.62
CA MET A 164 -4.68 -40.23 -30.98
C MET A 164 -4.11 -38.98 -30.28
N LEU A 165 -4.38 -38.83 -28.99
CA LEU A 165 -3.63 -38.01 -28.05
C LEU A 165 -3.95 -38.44 -26.61
N THR A 166 -3.82 -39.76 -26.34
CA THR A 166 -3.61 -40.26 -24.98
C THR A 166 -2.13 -40.13 -24.67
N GLY A 167 -1.77 -39.05 -23.97
CA GLY A 167 -0.40 -38.74 -23.59
C GLY A 167 -0.37 -37.78 -22.42
N GLU A 168 -0.95 -38.20 -21.28
CA GLU A 168 -0.71 -37.54 -20.00
C GLU A 168 0.79 -37.55 -19.70
N THR A 169 1.45 -36.42 -19.94
CA THR A 169 2.78 -36.14 -19.40
C THR A 169 2.59 -35.27 -18.18
N ALA A 170 2.67 -35.90 -17.02
CA ALA A 170 2.66 -35.25 -15.72
C ALA A 170 3.84 -34.27 -15.62
N ILE A 171 3.53 -32.97 -15.70
CA ILE A 171 4.46 -31.90 -15.37
C ILE A 171 4.66 -31.94 -13.85
N LYS A 172 5.81 -32.47 -13.41
CA LYS A 172 6.28 -32.30 -12.04
C LYS A 172 6.63 -30.82 -11.83
N SER A 173 5.70 -30.07 -11.24
CA SER A 173 5.98 -28.75 -10.69
C SER A 173 6.86 -28.89 -9.45
N THR A 174 8.11 -28.45 -9.55
CA THR A 174 9.01 -28.24 -8.42
C THR A 174 8.44 -27.10 -7.54
N PRO A 175 8.32 -27.25 -6.20
CA PRO A 175 7.85 -26.16 -5.37
C PRO A 175 8.88 -25.03 -5.34
N ALA A 176 8.40 -23.83 -5.65
CA ALA A 176 9.17 -22.60 -5.58
C ALA A 176 9.65 -22.31 -4.15
N GLY A 177 10.91 -21.91 -4.07
CA GLY A 177 11.58 -21.13 -3.03
C GLY A 177 10.89 -20.96 -1.68
N TYR A 178 11.35 -21.72 -0.70
CA TYR A 178 11.18 -21.46 0.72
C TYR A 178 11.92 -20.14 1.06
N SER A 179 11.19 -19.03 1.24
CA SER A 179 11.79 -17.79 1.75
C SER A 179 12.27 -18.04 3.19
N ARG A 180 13.57 -17.82 3.44
CA ARG A 180 14.21 -17.98 4.75
C ARG A 180 13.43 -17.17 5.80
N GLY A 181 12.87 -17.84 6.81
CA GLY A 181 12.20 -17.22 7.96
C GLY A 181 13.05 -16.25 8.81
N GLY A 182 14.29 -15.95 8.41
CA GLY A 182 15.11 -14.90 9.00
C GLY A 182 14.67 -13.48 8.60
N ASP A 183 14.10 -13.31 7.41
CA ASP A 183 13.81 -11.97 6.85
C ASP A 183 12.49 -11.38 7.40
N ALA A 184 11.53 -12.24 7.75
CA ALA A 184 10.25 -11.82 8.34
C ALA A 184 10.43 -11.27 9.77
N CYS A 185 11.31 -11.88 10.58
CA CYS A 185 11.55 -11.45 11.94
C CYS A 185 12.34 -10.13 12.00
N ALA A 186 13.28 -9.93 11.07
CA ALA A 186 14.01 -8.67 10.96
C ALA A 186 13.09 -7.51 10.56
N THR A 187 12.19 -7.75 9.59
CA THR A 187 11.19 -6.75 9.15
C THR A 187 10.21 -6.37 10.27
N ALA A 188 9.76 -7.34 11.07
CA ALA A 188 8.87 -7.08 12.21
C ALA A 188 9.56 -6.24 13.31
N ILE A 189 10.83 -6.53 13.59
CA ILE A 189 11.62 -5.76 14.58
C ILE A 189 11.82 -4.32 14.08
N ILE A 190 12.21 -4.14 12.82
CA ILE A 190 12.42 -2.81 12.21
C ILE A 190 11.12 -1.99 12.26
N ASN A 191 9.98 -2.58 11.96
CA ASN A 191 8.69 -1.86 11.99
C ASN A 191 8.26 -1.44 13.40
N VAL A 192 8.56 -2.25 14.44
CA VAL A 192 8.25 -1.88 15.83
C VAL A 192 9.16 -0.75 16.32
N THR A 193 10.45 -0.78 15.98
CA THR A 193 11.41 0.27 16.35
C THR A 193 11.14 1.59 15.62
N ASP A 194 10.74 1.53 14.35
CA ASP A 194 10.41 2.73 13.57
C ASP A 194 9.20 3.49 14.16
N GLN A 195 8.20 2.76 14.67
CA GLN A 195 7.04 3.37 15.34
C GLN A 195 7.36 4.00 16.70
N LEU A 196 8.36 3.48 17.43
CA LEU A 196 8.76 4.05 18.72
C LEU A 196 9.56 5.36 18.54
N SER A 197 10.29 5.50 17.44
CA SER A 197 11.06 6.71 17.12
C SER A 197 10.16 7.95 16.90
N ILE A 198 8.92 7.74 16.43
CA ILE A 198 7.93 8.80 16.20
C ILE A 198 7.38 9.38 17.51
N ILE A 199 7.26 8.55 18.56
CA ILE A 199 6.68 8.96 19.86
C ILE A 199 7.61 9.93 20.61
N TRP A 200 8.92 9.85 20.37
CA TRP A 200 9.93 10.66 21.07
C TRP A 200 10.55 11.75 20.22
N SER A 201 9.95 12.02 19.06
CA SER A 201 10.48 12.96 18.08
C SER A 201 10.69 14.35 18.71
N PRO A 202 11.89 14.95 18.59
CA PRO A 202 12.22 16.21 19.25
C PRO A 202 11.43 17.41 18.73
N TYR A 203 10.68 17.23 17.64
CA TYR A 203 9.77 18.21 17.07
C TYR A 203 8.61 18.60 18.00
N PHE A 204 8.39 17.87 19.11
CA PHE A 204 7.42 18.25 20.14
C PHE A 204 7.98 19.20 21.21
N LEU A 205 9.25 19.62 21.11
CA LEU A 205 9.88 20.54 22.05
C LEU A 205 10.19 21.88 21.37
N ASP A 206 9.90 22.98 22.08
CA ASP A 206 10.24 24.33 21.63
C ASP A 206 11.77 24.47 21.51
N SER A 207 12.25 24.89 20.35
CA SER A 207 13.69 25.06 20.07
C SER A 207 14.36 26.12 20.94
N ASN A 208 13.58 27.00 21.59
CA ASN A 208 14.09 28.03 22.49
C ASN A 208 14.33 27.54 23.93
N ASP A 209 13.92 26.32 24.28
CA ASP A 209 14.16 25.70 25.60
C ASP A 209 15.37 24.72 25.52
N GLU A 210 16.55 25.30 25.26
CA GLU A 210 17.83 24.59 25.01
C GLU A 210 18.14 23.45 26.00
N PRO A 211 17.93 23.60 27.34
CA PRO A 211 18.27 22.54 28.29
C PRO A 211 17.40 21.29 28.12
N ARG A 212 16.12 21.46 27.73
CA ARG A 212 15.19 20.35 27.56
C ARG A 212 15.38 19.67 26.22
N TYR A 213 15.64 20.45 25.16
CA TYR A 213 15.97 19.93 23.85
C TYR A 213 17.24 19.06 23.89
N THR A 214 18.29 19.53 24.56
CA THR A 214 19.56 18.79 24.69
C THR A 214 19.40 17.49 25.47
N ARG A 215 18.60 17.49 26.55
CA ARG A 215 18.30 16.27 27.33
C ARG A 215 17.46 15.28 26.53
N ALA A 216 16.50 15.76 25.73
CA ALA A 216 15.71 14.91 24.85
C ALA A 216 16.56 14.28 23.74
N MET A 217 17.47 15.04 23.13
CA MET A 217 18.47 14.52 22.19
C MET A 217 19.35 13.43 22.80
N ALA A 218 19.86 13.65 24.02
CA ALA A 218 20.67 12.67 24.72
C ALA A 218 19.89 11.38 25.05
N LEU A 219 18.62 11.51 25.45
CA LEU A 219 17.73 10.37 25.71
C LEU A 219 17.42 9.58 24.43
N LEU A 220 17.17 10.26 23.31
CA LEU A 220 16.95 9.63 22.01
C LEU A 220 18.18 8.84 21.55
N LEU A 221 19.38 9.43 21.69
CA LEU A 221 20.63 8.73 21.38
C LEU A 221 20.82 7.49 22.26
N ALA A 222 20.56 7.61 23.57
CA ALA A 222 20.66 6.48 24.49
C ALA A 222 19.65 5.37 24.15
N PHE A 223 18.43 5.74 23.76
CA PHE A 223 17.41 4.79 23.34
C PHE A 223 17.77 4.06 22.05
N ALA A 224 18.29 4.78 21.04
CA ALA A 224 18.78 4.18 19.80
C ALA A 224 19.92 3.17 20.04
N VAL A 225 20.84 3.49 20.95
CA VAL A 225 21.90 2.54 21.36
C VAL A 225 21.31 1.31 22.03
N LEU A 226 20.33 1.48 22.91
CA LEU A 226 19.65 0.37 23.58
C LEU A 226 18.92 -0.54 22.58
N GLU A 227 18.23 0.03 21.58
CA GLU A 227 17.56 -0.73 20.52
C GLU A 227 18.54 -1.57 19.70
N ILE A 228 19.69 -0.99 19.34
CA ILE A 228 20.76 -1.71 18.65
C ILE A 228 21.23 -2.89 19.51
N CYS A 229 21.48 -2.68 20.81
CA CYS A 229 21.88 -3.74 21.73
C CYS A 229 20.82 -4.86 21.85
N VAL A 230 19.54 -4.50 21.90
CA VAL A 230 18.42 -5.47 21.93
C VAL A 230 18.39 -6.29 20.64
N CYS A 231 18.55 -5.64 19.48
CA CYS A 231 18.59 -6.32 18.18
C CYS A 231 19.76 -7.31 18.08
N PHE A 232 20.96 -6.93 18.51
CA PHE A 232 22.12 -7.82 18.55
C PHE A 232 21.89 -9.00 19.51
N SER A 233 21.29 -8.75 20.67
CA SER A 233 20.96 -9.79 21.65
C SER A 233 19.95 -10.80 21.11
N LEU A 234 18.86 -10.31 20.48
CA LEU A 234 17.86 -11.15 19.81
C LEU A 234 18.48 -11.98 18.69
N LYS A 235 19.31 -11.37 17.83
CA LYS A 235 20.01 -12.07 16.75
C LYS A 235 20.91 -13.18 17.28
N PHE A 236 21.59 -12.94 18.41
CA PHE A 236 22.43 -13.95 19.05
C PHE A 236 21.61 -15.10 19.67
N ILE A 237 20.52 -14.79 20.37
CA ILE A 237 19.62 -15.78 20.96
C ILE A 237 18.97 -16.64 19.88
N LEU A 238 18.40 -16.02 18.85
CA LEU A 238 17.78 -16.70 17.71
C LEU A 238 18.81 -17.52 16.92
N GLY A 239 20.03 -17.01 16.75
CA GLY A 239 21.12 -17.74 16.12
C GLY A 239 21.51 -19.01 16.89
N LYS A 240 21.56 -18.94 18.23
CA LYS A 240 21.80 -20.12 19.08
C LYS A 240 20.64 -21.11 19.03
N ALA A 241 19.40 -20.64 19.07
CA ALA A 241 18.22 -21.48 18.95
C ALA A 241 18.16 -22.21 17.60
N SER A 242 18.43 -21.48 16.50
CA SER A 242 18.51 -22.04 15.15
C SER A 242 19.59 -23.12 15.03
N LYS A 243 20.81 -22.87 15.51
CA LYS A 243 21.88 -23.88 15.52
C LYS A 243 21.51 -25.14 16.31
N LYS A 244 20.83 -25.01 17.45
CA LYS A 244 20.33 -26.16 18.23
C LYS A 244 19.27 -26.96 17.47
N ILE A 245 18.36 -26.28 16.78
CA ILE A 245 17.31 -26.91 15.96
C ILE A 245 17.95 -27.66 14.77
N ILE A 246 18.90 -27.04 14.08
CA ILE A 246 19.63 -27.64 12.95
C ILE A 246 20.43 -28.88 13.42
N ALA A 247 21.14 -28.81 14.54
CA ALA A 247 21.88 -29.95 15.09
C ALA A 247 20.96 -31.11 15.53
N LYS A 248 19.73 -30.81 15.97
CA LYS A 248 18.70 -31.82 16.29
C LYS A 248 18.11 -32.44 15.01
N TYR A 249 18.04 -31.67 13.93
CA TYR A 249 17.56 -32.09 12.62
C TYR A 249 18.53 -33.06 11.90
N GLU A 250 19.83 -32.74 11.87
CA GLU A 250 20.85 -33.60 11.25
C GLU A 250 20.91 -35.01 11.83
N ARG A 251 20.47 -35.19 13.09
CA ARG A 251 20.39 -36.50 13.74
C ARG A 251 19.12 -37.31 13.43
N THR A 252 18.06 -36.69 12.92
CA THR A 252 16.71 -37.30 12.84
C THR A 252 16.11 -37.35 11.44
N GLY A 253 16.65 -36.61 10.47
CA GLY A 253 16.30 -36.73 9.04
C GLY A 253 14.87 -36.33 8.65
N ARG A 254 14.07 -35.73 9.56
CA ARG A 254 12.69 -35.29 9.29
C ARG A 254 12.59 -33.77 9.22
N VAL A 255 12.11 -33.23 8.10
CA VAL A 255 11.95 -31.77 7.88
C VAL A 255 10.99 -31.20 8.93
N PRO A 256 11.37 -30.14 9.68
CA PRO A 256 10.47 -29.55 10.66
C PRO A 256 9.29 -28.88 9.95
N THR A 257 8.07 -29.28 10.32
CA THR A 257 6.86 -28.52 10.01
C THR A 257 6.89 -27.27 10.89
N LEU A 258 7.23 -26.11 10.31
CA LEU A 258 7.01 -24.84 11.00
C LEU A 258 5.50 -24.67 11.12
N ILE A 259 4.97 -24.88 12.33
CA ILE A 259 3.61 -24.44 12.65
C ILE A 259 3.71 -22.92 12.71
N ALA A 260 3.27 -22.27 11.64
CA ALA A 260 2.95 -20.84 11.67
C ALA A 260 1.76 -20.67 12.62
N LEU A 261 2.01 -20.05 13.77
CA LEU A 261 0.99 -19.40 14.59
C LEU A 261 0.73 -18.01 14.03
#